data_AF-F0YCL9-F1
#
_entry.id   AF-F0YCL9-F1
#
_cell.length_a   1.000
_cell.length_b   1.000
_cell.length_c   1.000
_cell.angle_alpha   90.00
_cell.angle_beta   90.00
_cell.angle_gamma   90.00
#
_symmetry.space_group_name_H-M   'P 1'
#
loop_
_entity.id
_entity.type
_entity.pdbx_description
1 polymer ?
#
loop_
_entity_poly.entity_id
_entity_poly.type
_entity_poly.pdbx_seq_one_letter_code
_entity_poly.pdbx_strand_id
1 'polypeptide(L)'
;MVEGLHQLFVELDPVGCVKKVDYYLPCALEIVSKVASHGIIAGSAMLKLPQIAAILASRSAAGLSTLSFELDALVFVASVAYSSKLGYAFSTYGEQVIVLAQNVVLVALAYAFSAGVGARRAAAGVAAGAAAVAACAAVPDRLLWLLSSGSIAANMGSRVPQILANRRQGHTGQLSGATVKLNALGAFVRFLTTALETADPVLLFGFGASTALNVALLVQLRAYRAKTAEVVGKKD
;
A
#
# COMPACT_ATOMS: atom_id res chain seq x y z
N MET A 1 -19.35 -4.43 9.90
CA MET A 1 -18.45 -4.35 11.08
C MET A 1 -18.59 -5.59 11.98
N VAL A 2 -19.82 -6.05 12.26
CA VAL A 2 -20.07 -7.25 13.09
C VAL A 2 -19.63 -8.56 12.41
N GLU A 3 -19.86 -8.74 11.11
CA GLU A 3 -19.35 -9.92 10.36
C GLU A 3 -17.82 -9.98 10.29
N GLY A 4 -17.15 -8.82 10.21
CA GLY A 4 -15.68 -8.75 10.24
C GLY A 4 -15.10 -9.11 11.61
N LEU A 5 -15.80 -8.78 12.71
CA LEU A 5 -15.40 -9.18 14.06
C LEU A 5 -15.66 -10.69 14.31
N HIS A 6 -16.70 -11.25 13.68
CA HIS A 6 -16.99 -12.68 13.75
C HIS A 6 -15.99 -13.51 12.92
N GLN A 7 -15.55 -13.01 11.76
CA GLN A 7 -14.42 -13.60 11.03
C GLN A 7 -13.11 -13.51 11.82
N LEU A 8 -12.89 -12.43 12.57
CA LEU A 8 -11.73 -12.27 13.47
C LEU A 8 -11.61 -13.42 14.49
N PHE A 9 -12.72 -13.81 15.11
CA PHE A 9 -12.76 -14.89 16.11
C PHE A 9 -12.75 -16.31 15.50
N VAL A 10 -13.10 -16.45 14.22
CA VAL A 10 -13.05 -17.75 13.51
C VAL A 10 -11.68 -17.97 12.86
N GLU A 11 -11.00 -16.93 12.38
CA GLU A 11 -9.62 -17.01 11.86
C GLU A 11 -8.57 -17.15 12.97
N LEU A 12 -8.82 -16.60 14.16
CA LEU A 12 -8.05 -16.92 15.36
C LEU A 12 -8.75 -18.08 16.09
N ASP A 13 -8.39 -19.33 15.81
CA ASP A 13 -8.65 -20.47 16.71
C ASP A 13 -7.41 -20.78 17.59
N PRO A 14 -7.08 -19.90 18.56
CA PRO A 14 -5.94 -20.14 19.45
C PRO A 14 -6.17 -21.37 20.34
N VAL A 15 -7.41 -21.79 20.55
CA VAL A 15 -7.78 -22.91 21.43
C VAL A 15 -7.53 -24.25 20.75
N GLY A 16 -7.80 -24.36 19.44
CA GLY A 16 -7.42 -25.52 18.61
C GLY A 16 -5.91 -25.66 18.44
N CYS A 17 -5.18 -24.55 18.30
CA CYS A 17 -3.72 -24.55 18.15
C CYS A 17 -2.99 -25.03 19.43
N VAL A 18 -3.45 -24.60 20.61
CA VAL A 18 -2.81 -24.93 21.90
C VAL A 18 -3.00 -26.42 22.30
N LYS A 19 -3.97 -27.12 21.72
CA LYS A 19 -4.25 -28.54 22.06
C LYS A 19 -3.30 -29.57 21.43
N LYS A 20 -2.43 -29.19 20.48
CA LYS A 20 -1.47 -30.12 19.84
C LYS A 20 -0.03 -29.78 20.22
N VAL A 21 0.53 -30.58 21.13
CA VAL A 21 1.84 -30.39 21.81
C VAL A 21 3.05 -30.43 20.85
N ASP A 22 2.90 -30.92 19.60
CA ASP A 22 4.02 -31.06 18.65
C ASP A 22 4.22 -29.86 17.68
N TYR A 23 3.41 -28.79 17.75
CA TYR A 23 3.39 -27.71 16.74
C TYR A 23 3.48 -26.27 17.30
N TYR A 24 4.29 -26.02 18.33
CA TYR A 24 4.43 -24.68 18.91
C TYR A 24 4.92 -23.60 17.92
N LEU A 25 5.89 -23.93 17.07
CA LEU A 25 6.50 -22.95 16.16
C LEU A 25 5.54 -22.53 15.02
N PRO A 26 4.86 -23.45 14.31
CA PRO A 26 3.88 -23.07 13.28
C PRO A 26 2.67 -22.33 13.85
N CYS A 27 2.15 -22.76 15.00
CA CYS A 27 1.08 -22.05 15.71
C CYS A 27 1.47 -20.62 16.09
N ALA A 28 2.68 -20.43 16.62
CA ALA A 28 3.16 -19.10 16.98
C ALA A 28 3.31 -18.19 15.76
N LEU A 29 3.82 -18.72 14.64
CA LEU A 29 3.98 -17.96 13.39
C LEU A 29 2.63 -17.54 12.80
N GLU A 30 1.62 -18.40 12.85
CA GLU A 30 0.27 -18.06 12.38
C GLU A 30 -0.36 -16.94 13.20
N ILE A 31 -0.31 -17.03 14.53
CA ILE A 31 -0.81 -15.97 15.43
C ILE A 31 -0.07 -14.66 15.16
N VAL A 32 1.27 -14.71 15.08
CA VAL A 32 2.08 -13.52 14.79
C VAL A 32 1.72 -12.94 13.42
N SER A 33 1.52 -13.77 12.40
CA SER A 33 1.11 -13.33 11.05
C SER A 33 -0.22 -12.60 11.10
N LYS A 34 -1.24 -13.19 11.73
CA LYS A 34 -2.57 -12.58 11.84
C LYS A 34 -2.52 -11.28 12.61
N VAL A 35 -1.86 -11.23 13.76
CA VAL A 35 -1.70 -9.99 14.55
C VAL A 35 -1.00 -8.91 13.73
N ALA A 36 0.06 -9.28 13.00
CA ALA A 36 0.79 -8.34 12.16
C ALA A 36 -0.06 -7.82 10.99
N SER A 37 -0.77 -8.71 10.28
CA SER A 37 -1.72 -8.35 9.21
C SER A 37 -2.79 -7.36 9.70
N HIS A 38 -3.38 -7.60 10.88
CA HIS A 38 -4.37 -6.69 11.48
C HIS A 38 -3.77 -5.36 11.94
N GLY A 39 -2.57 -5.37 12.51
CA GLY A 39 -1.84 -4.15 12.88
C GLY A 39 -1.57 -3.26 11.67
N ILE A 40 -1.20 -3.88 10.55
CA ILE A 40 -1.01 -3.17 9.28
C ILE A 40 -2.33 -2.58 8.77
N ILE A 41 -3.41 -3.36 8.77
CA ILE A 41 -4.75 -2.89 8.37
C ILE A 41 -5.15 -1.66 9.20
N ALA A 42 -4.97 -1.72 10.53
CA ALA A 42 -5.25 -0.60 11.42
C ALA A 42 -4.38 0.63 11.10
N GLY A 43 -3.07 0.44 10.90
CA GLY A 43 -2.16 1.52 10.53
C GLY A 43 -2.49 2.18 9.18
N SER A 44 -2.99 1.39 8.23
CA SER A 44 -3.35 1.86 6.89
C SER A 44 -4.48 2.89 6.90
N ALA A 45 -5.32 2.88 7.94
CA ALA A 45 -6.43 3.81 8.10
C ALA A 45 -5.98 5.27 8.28
N MET A 46 -4.73 5.50 8.67
CA MET A 46 -4.16 6.83 8.91
C MET A 46 -3.38 7.40 7.73
N LEU A 47 -3.15 6.63 6.67
CA LEU A 47 -2.19 6.99 5.62
C LEU A 47 -2.57 8.25 4.83
N LYS A 48 -3.83 8.36 4.41
CA LYS A 48 -4.30 9.48 3.57
C LYS A 48 -5.04 10.54 4.39
N LEU A 49 -5.33 10.28 5.68
CA LEU A 49 -6.05 11.22 6.55
C LEU A 49 -5.39 12.61 6.66
N PRO A 50 -4.05 12.75 6.82
CA PRO A 50 -3.43 14.06 6.88
C PRO A 50 -3.68 14.88 5.60
N GLN A 51 -3.68 14.22 4.44
CA GLN A 51 -3.92 14.86 3.16
C GLN A 51 -5.40 15.26 3.00
N ILE A 52 -6.33 14.39 3.41
CA ILE A 52 -7.77 14.72 3.44
C ILE A 52 -8.02 15.93 4.33
N ALA A 53 -7.46 15.93 5.54
CA ALA A 53 -7.59 17.03 6.49
C ALA A 53 -7.02 18.34 5.93
N ALA A 54 -5.87 18.29 5.26
CA ALA A 54 -5.25 19.46 4.63
C ALA A 54 -6.15 20.09 3.54
N ILE A 55 -6.75 19.26 2.66
CA ILE A 55 -7.65 19.75 1.60
C ILE A 55 -8.94 20.34 2.21
N LEU A 56 -9.51 19.68 3.22
CA LEU A 56 -10.72 20.18 3.89
C LEU A 56 -10.47 21.50 4.62
N ALA A 57 -9.32 21.65 5.27
CA ALA A 57 -8.94 22.86 5.98
C ALA A 57 -8.66 24.04 5.02
N SER A 58 -7.98 23.79 3.90
CA SER A 58 -7.68 24.81 2.90
C SER A 58 -8.86 25.09 1.95
N ARG A 59 -9.81 24.16 1.86
CA ARG A 59 -10.85 24.09 0.81
C ARG A 59 -10.28 24.24 -0.61
N SER A 60 -9.07 23.71 -0.83
CA SER A 60 -8.38 23.82 -2.10
C SER A 60 -7.54 22.58 -2.37
N ALA A 61 -7.67 22.06 -3.59
CA ALA A 61 -6.80 21.00 -4.11
C ALA A 61 -5.73 21.56 -5.07
N ALA A 62 -5.42 22.86 -4.99
CA ALA A 62 -4.40 23.49 -5.83
C ALA A 62 -3.02 22.79 -5.70
N GLY A 63 -2.36 22.55 -6.83
CA GLY A 63 -1.07 21.85 -6.89
C GLY A 63 -1.16 20.32 -6.75
N LEU A 64 -2.35 19.76 -6.48
CA LEU A 64 -2.57 18.33 -6.46
C LEU A 64 -3.09 17.84 -7.80
N SER A 65 -2.57 16.70 -8.26
CA SER A 65 -2.99 16.06 -9.51
C SER A 65 -4.19 15.15 -9.25
N THR A 66 -5.36 15.54 -9.74
CA THR A 66 -6.56 14.69 -9.70
C THR A 66 -6.35 13.35 -10.39
N LEU A 67 -5.64 13.35 -11.52
CA LEU A 67 -5.29 12.13 -12.25
C LEU A 67 -4.43 11.18 -11.39
N SER A 68 -3.54 11.71 -10.57
CA SER A 68 -2.72 10.88 -9.68
C SER A 68 -3.58 10.17 -8.63
N PHE A 69 -4.59 10.83 -8.08
CA PHE A 69 -5.53 10.16 -7.15
C PHE A 69 -6.39 9.11 -7.86
N GLU A 70 -6.84 9.37 -9.10
CA GLU A 70 -7.59 8.38 -9.89
C GLU A 70 -6.75 7.13 -10.18
N LEU A 71 -5.50 7.32 -10.60
CA LEU A 71 -4.57 6.22 -10.87
C LEU A 71 -4.23 5.44 -9.60
N ASP A 72 -4.02 6.12 -8.46
CA ASP A 72 -3.86 5.46 -7.15
C ASP A 72 -5.09 4.58 -6.85
N ALA A 73 -6.32 5.07 -7.08
CA ALA A 73 -7.54 4.31 -6.84
C ALA A 73 -7.60 3.07 -7.72
N LEU A 74 -7.23 3.20 -8.99
CA LEU A 74 -7.20 2.08 -9.94
C LEU A 74 -6.24 0.96 -9.49
N VAL A 75 -5.05 1.32 -9.00
CA VAL A 75 -4.06 0.37 -8.48
C VAL A 75 -4.63 -0.42 -7.29
N PHE A 76 -5.34 0.26 -6.38
CA PHE A 76 -5.97 -0.42 -5.25
C PHE A 76 -7.19 -1.27 -5.68
N VAL A 77 -8.02 -0.80 -6.62
CA VAL A 77 -9.11 -1.60 -7.19
C VAL A 77 -8.58 -2.90 -7.79
N ALA A 78 -7.52 -2.83 -8.59
CA ALA A 78 -6.91 -4.01 -9.20
C ALA A 78 -6.35 -4.98 -8.14
N SER A 79 -5.68 -4.46 -7.11
CA SER A 79 -5.15 -5.28 -6.00
C SER A 79 -6.24 -5.98 -5.19
N VAL A 80 -7.34 -5.27 -4.93
CA VAL A 80 -8.52 -5.84 -4.23
C VAL A 80 -9.18 -6.89 -5.10
N ALA A 81 -9.39 -6.62 -6.39
CA ALA A 81 -10.00 -7.55 -7.33
C ALA A 81 -9.17 -8.82 -7.53
N TYR A 82 -7.84 -8.70 -7.55
CA TYR A 82 -6.93 -9.84 -7.58
C TYR A 82 -7.14 -10.76 -6.39
N SER A 83 -7.04 -10.18 -5.19
CA SER A 83 -7.06 -10.95 -3.94
C SER A 83 -8.44 -11.54 -3.65
N SER A 84 -9.51 -10.81 -3.96
CA SER A 84 -10.88 -11.29 -3.75
C SER A 84 -11.24 -12.42 -4.72
N LYS A 85 -10.80 -12.36 -5.98
CA LYS A 85 -11.04 -13.44 -6.95
C LYS A 85 -10.29 -14.73 -6.63
N LEU A 86 -9.11 -14.62 -6.04
CA LEU A 86 -8.35 -15.78 -5.54
C LEU A 86 -8.90 -16.33 -4.21
N GLY A 87 -9.95 -15.72 -3.65
CA GLY A 87 -10.59 -16.19 -2.42
C GLY A 87 -9.73 -16.00 -1.18
N TYR A 88 -8.78 -15.05 -1.20
CA TYR A 88 -7.93 -14.77 -0.04
C TYR A 88 -8.73 -14.14 1.10
N ALA A 89 -8.28 -14.39 2.33
CA ALA A 89 -8.88 -13.79 3.51
C ALA A 89 -8.70 -12.27 3.52
N PHE A 90 -9.62 -11.56 4.18
CA PHE A 90 -9.55 -10.11 4.30
C PHE A 90 -8.27 -9.64 5.00
N SER A 91 -7.69 -10.45 5.90
CA SER A 91 -6.39 -10.17 6.53
C SER A 91 -5.25 -9.93 5.52
N THR A 92 -5.32 -10.56 4.35
CA THR A 92 -4.29 -10.45 3.30
C THR A 92 -4.39 -9.15 2.49
N TYR A 93 -5.58 -8.62 2.21
CA TYR A 93 -5.76 -7.46 1.33
C TYR A 93 -6.60 -6.31 1.92
N GLY A 94 -6.99 -6.41 3.18
CA GLY A 94 -7.88 -5.46 3.85
C GLY A 94 -7.31 -4.05 3.94
N GLU A 95 -5.98 -3.91 3.98
CA GLU A 95 -5.33 -2.59 3.94
C GLU A 95 -5.60 -1.90 2.59
N GLN A 96 -5.61 -2.65 1.47
CA GLN A 96 -5.89 -2.10 0.15
C GLN A 96 -7.32 -1.59 0.08
N VAL A 97 -8.28 -2.29 0.71
CA VAL A 97 -9.68 -1.86 0.80
C VAL A 97 -9.81 -0.55 1.60
N ILE A 98 -9.15 -0.46 2.76
CA ILE A 98 -9.18 0.73 3.62
C ILE A 98 -8.53 1.93 2.92
N VAL A 99 -7.38 1.73 2.26
CA VAL A 99 -6.70 2.80 1.54
C VAL A 99 -7.47 3.20 0.28
N LEU A 100 -8.09 2.25 -0.44
CA LEU A 100 -8.98 2.55 -1.56
C LEU A 100 -10.12 3.47 -1.11
N ALA A 101 -10.78 3.17 0.01
CA ALA A 101 -11.86 4.00 0.53
C ALA A 101 -11.40 5.44 0.81
N GLN A 102 -10.26 5.61 1.49
CA GLN A 102 -9.68 6.93 1.72
C GLN A 102 -9.31 7.64 0.40
N ASN A 103 -8.83 6.90 -0.58
CA ASN A 103 -8.42 7.46 -1.86
C ASN A 103 -9.62 7.87 -2.73
N VAL A 104 -10.74 7.16 -2.66
CA VAL A 104 -12.02 7.58 -3.25
C VAL A 104 -12.49 8.91 -2.65
N VAL A 105 -12.35 9.08 -1.33
CA VAL A 105 -12.62 10.37 -0.67
C VAL A 105 -11.70 11.46 -1.22
N LEU A 106 -10.39 11.20 -1.38
CA LEU A 106 -9.47 12.16 -1.99
C LEU A 106 -9.86 12.53 -3.43
N VAL A 107 -10.26 11.57 -4.26
CA VAL A 107 -10.74 11.85 -5.62
C VAL A 107 -11.98 12.76 -5.59
N ALA A 108 -12.94 12.47 -4.71
CA ALA A 108 -14.14 13.29 -4.56
C ALA A 108 -13.82 14.72 -4.11
N LEU A 109 -12.94 14.87 -3.11
CA LEU A 109 -12.48 16.18 -2.64
C LEU A 109 -11.69 16.92 -3.74
N ALA A 110 -10.87 16.22 -4.52
CA ALA A 110 -10.14 16.80 -5.63
C ALA A 110 -11.07 17.28 -6.75
N TYR A 111 -12.17 16.59 -7.04
CA TYR A 111 -13.18 17.10 -7.96
C TYR A 111 -13.92 18.33 -7.40
N ALA A 112 -14.20 18.34 -6.09
CA ALA A 112 -14.94 19.43 -5.46
C ALA A 112 -14.12 20.72 -5.30
N PHE A 113 -12.81 20.61 -5.04
CA PHE A 113 -11.95 21.75 -4.64
C PHE A 113 -10.84 22.09 -5.64
N SER A 114 -10.80 21.47 -6.83
CA SER A 114 -9.87 21.85 -7.90
C SER A 114 -10.48 22.88 -8.84
N ALA A 115 -9.84 24.04 -8.98
CA ALA A 115 -10.32 25.18 -9.78
C ALA A 115 -10.46 24.93 -11.31
N GLY A 116 -10.09 23.75 -11.82
CA GLY A 116 -10.17 23.39 -13.25
C GLY A 116 -10.99 22.14 -13.54
N VAL A 117 -11.56 21.46 -12.53
CA VAL A 117 -12.35 20.25 -12.75
C VAL A 117 -13.82 20.63 -12.89
N GLY A 118 -14.28 20.79 -14.12
CA GLY A 118 -15.71 20.96 -14.40
C GLY A 118 -16.51 19.68 -14.17
N ALA A 119 -17.83 19.82 -13.99
CA ALA A 119 -18.75 18.69 -13.75
C ALA A 119 -18.63 17.56 -14.79
N ARG A 120 -18.38 17.91 -16.06
CA ARG A 120 -18.15 16.92 -17.14
C ARG A 120 -16.91 16.05 -16.89
N ARG A 121 -15.81 16.62 -16.40
CA ARG A 121 -14.58 15.87 -16.09
C ARG A 121 -14.75 15.01 -14.85
N ALA A 122 -15.47 15.49 -13.84
CA ALA A 122 -15.82 14.71 -12.66
C ALA A 122 -16.69 13.51 -13.04
N ALA A 123 -17.76 13.72 -13.82
CA ALA A 123 -18.63 12.65 -14.31
C ALA A 123 -17.87 11.62 -15.17
N ALA A 124 -17.00 12.09 -16.07
CA ALA A 124 -16.16 11.20 -16.87
C ALA A 124 -15.21 10.36 -16.00
N GLY A 125 -14.63 10.94 -14.96
CA GLY A 125 -13.75 10.22 -14.05
C GLY A 125 -14.49 9.22 -13.15
N VAL A 126 -15.70 9.54 -12.69
CA VAL A 126 -16.57 8.58 -11.99
C VAL A 126 -16.95 7.41 -12.91
N ALA A 127 -17.36 7.71 -14.15
CA ALA A 127 -17.67 6.69 -15.14
C ALA A 127 -16.46 5.81 -15.47
N ALA A 128 -15.27 6.40 -15.62
CA ALA A 128 -14.02 5.66 -15.82
C ALA A 128 -13.68 4.76 -14.62
N GLY A 129 -13.88 5.25 -13.38
CA GLY A 129 -13.70 4.45 -12.17
C GLY A 129 -14.66 3.26 -12.12
N ALA A 130 -15.94 3.46 -12.42
CA ALA A 130 -16.92 2.38 -12.47
C ALA A 130 -16.58 1.36 -13.58
N ALA A 131 -16.19 1.83 -14.76
CA ALA A 131 -15.74 0.98 -15.85
C ALA A 131 -14.50 0.17 -15.48
N ALA A 132 -13.55 0.76 -14.75
CA ALA A 132 -12.37 0.06 -14.27
C ALA A 132 -12.70 -1.06 -13.27
N VAL A 133 -13.62 -0.82 -12.34
CA VAL A 133 -14.10 -1.87 -11.41
C VAL A 133 -14.74 -3.02 -12.20
N ALA A 134 -15.62 -2.70 -13.16
CA ALA A 134 -16.25 -3.71 -14.00
C ALA A 134 -15.22 -4.49 -14.84
N ALA A 135 -14.22 -3.80 -15.40
CA ALA A 135 -13.15 -4.42 -16.16
C ALA A 135 -12.33 -5.38 -15.29
N CYS A 136 -11.95 -4.98 -14.06
CA CYS A 136 -11.25 -5.86 -13.12
C CYS A 136 -12.09 -7.10 -12.75
N ALA A 137 -13.40 -6.92 -12.57
CA ALA A 137 -14.33 -8.01 -12.32
C ALA A 137 -14.48 -8.95 -13.52
N ALA A 138 -14.28 -8.48 -14.75
CA ALA A 138 -14.35 -9.28 -15.97
C ALA A 138 -13.03 -9.98 -16.38
N VAL A 139 -11.90 -9.70 -15.72
CA VAL A 139 -10.61 -10.33 -16.06
C VAL A 139 -10.68 -11.86 -15.87
N PRO A 140 -10.31 -12.67 -16.88
CA PRO A 140 -10.29 -14.13 -16.77
C PRO A 140 -9.16 -14.62 -15.88
N ASP A 141 -9.35 -15.79 -15.25
CA ASP A 141 -8.43 -16.35 -14.23
C ASP A 141 -6.96 -16.40 -14.68
N ARG A 142 -6.73 -16.80 -15.94
CA ARG A 142 -5.39 -16.87 -16.55
C ARG A 142 -4.62 -15.53 -16.58
N LEU A 143 -5.33 -14.41 -16.45
CA LEU A 143 -4.78 -13.06 -16.51
C LEU A 143 -4.84 -12.34 -15.17
N LEU A 144 -5.26 -12.98 -14.08
CA LEU A 144 -5.41 -12.31 -12.78
C LEU A 144 -4.11 -11.68 -12.30
N TRP A 145 -2.96 -12.32 -12.54
CA TRP A 145 -1.65 -11.80 -12.16
C TRP A 145 -1.37 -10.38 -12.69
N LEU A 146 -1.99 -9.98 -13.81
CA LEU A 146 -1.87 -8.63 -14.37
C LEU A 146 -2.47 -7.55 -13.47
N LEU A 147 -3.48 -7.90 -12.67
CA LEU A 147 -4.13 -6.96 -11.76
C LEU A 147 -3.16 -6.53 -10.64
N SER A 148 -2.39 -7.46 -10.10
CA SER A 148 -1.37 -7.17 -9.08
C SER A 148 -0.06 -6.64 -9.66
N SER A 149 0.28 -6.96 -10.92
CA SER A 149 1.53 -6.48 -11.53
C SER A 149 1.59 -4.96 -11.64
N GLY A 150 0.45 -4.28 -11.78
CA GLY A 150 0.39 -2.81 -11.79
C GLY A 150 0.89 -2.20 -10.48
N SER A 151 0.48 -2.74 -9.34
CA SER A 151 0.92 -2.31 -8.01
C SER A 151 2.41 -2.55 -7.80
N ILE A 152 2.92 -3.68 -8.30
CA ILE A 152 4.35 -4.01 -8.26
C ILE A 152 5.15 -3.02 -9.11
N ALA A 153 4.70 -2.76 -10.34
CA ALA A 153 5.34 -1.82 -11.24
C ALA A 153 5.36 -0.40 -10.66
N ALA A 154 4.26 0.07 -10.07
CA ALA A 154 4.19 1.37 -9.40
C ALA A 154 5.15 1.45 -8.18
N ASN A 155 5.23 0.37 -7.41
CA ASN A 155 6.15 0.27 -6.27
C ASN A 155 7.62 0.39 -6.71
N MET A 156 7.99 -0.29 -7.79
CA MET A 156 9.33 -0.24 -8.37
C MET A 156 9.61 1.12 -9.01
N GLY A 157 8.66 1.66 -9.76
CA GLY A 157 8.77 2.92 -10.50
C GLY A 157 8.98 4.15 -9.60
N SER A 158 8.54 4.11 -8.35
CA SER A 158 8.79 5.18 -7.38
C SER A 158 10.16 5.07 -6.68
N ARG A 159 10.66 3.85 -6.47
CA ARG A 159 11.87 3.60 -5.65
C ARG A 159 13.14 3.47 -6.47
N VAL A 160 13.09 2.83 -7.63
CA VAL A 160 14.27 2.62 -8.49
C VAL A 160 14.87 3.96 -8.96
N PRO A 161 14.08 4.91 -9.51
CA PRO A 161 14.64 6.21 -9.89
C PRO A 161 15.21 6.98 -8.69
N GLN A 162 14.57 6.92 -7.52
CA GLN A 162 15.08 7.55 -6.30
C GLN A 162 16.44 6.96 -5.89
N ILE A 163 16.59 5.62 -5.92
CA ILE A 163 17.87 4.95 -5.61
C ILE A 163 18.96 5.42 -6.56
N LEU A 164 18.67 5.47 -7.87
CA LEU A 164 19.63 5.91 -8.87
C LEU A 164 19.98 7.39 -8.72
N ALA A 165 19.00 8.25 -8.44
CA ALA A 165 19.22 9.67 -8.17
C ALA A 165 20.13 9.87 -6.95
N ASN A 166 19.86 9.18 -5.84
CA ASN A 166 20.71 9.22 -4.65
C ASN A 166 22.15 8.81 -4.96
N ARG A 167 22.37 7.77 -5.78
CA ARG A 167 23.73 7.36 -6.19
C ARG A 167 24.42 8.43 -7.02
N ARG A 168 23.72 8.99 -8.01
CA ARG A 168 24.25 10.04 -8.89
C ARG A 168 24.60 11.32 -8.14
N GLN A 169 23.77 11.69 -7.15
CA GLN A 169 23.95 12.89 -6.34
C GLN A 169 24.97 12.69 -5.20
N GLY A 170 25.19 11.45 -4.76
CA GLY A 170 26.05 11.15 -3.60
C GLY A 170 25.48 11.63 -2.26
N HIS A 171 24.21 12.02 -2.23
CA HIS A 171 23.44 12.39 -1.04
C HIS A 171 21.98 11.93 -1.21
N THR A 172 21.22 11.91 -0.11
CA THR A 172 19.80 11.52 -0.09
C THR A 172 18.84 12.71 -0.01
N GLY A 173 19.35 13.95 0.07
CA GLY A 173 18.53 15.15 0.16
C GLY A 173 17.57 15.12 1.35
N GLN A 174 16.31 15.46 1.13
CA GLN A 174 15.24 15.50 2.15
C GLN A 174 14.54 14.14 2.39
N LEU A 175 15.16 13.02 1.97
CA LEU A 175 14.56 11.71 2.17
C LEU A 175 14.38 11.39 3.66
N SER A 176 13.13 11.20 4.09
CA SER A 176 12.79 10.90 5.48
C SER A 176 13.23 9.49 5.87
N GLY A 177 14.24 9.39 6.74
CA GLY A 177 14.72 8.11 7.26
C GLY A 177 13.67 7.34 8.07
N ALA A 178 12.77 8.04 8.76
CA ALA A 178 11.66 7.40 9.47
C ALA A 178 10.69 6.73 8.50
N THR A 179 10.31 7.42 7.42
CA THR A 179 9.40 6.90 6.40
C THR A 179 9.99 5.69 5.67
N VAL A 180 11.27 5.74 5.29
CA VAL A 180 11.93 4.61 4.62
C VAL A 180 12.00 3.39 5.54
N LYS A 181 12.27 3.56 6.84
CA LYS A 181 12.27 2.45 7.82
C LYS A 181 10.89 1.82 7.96
N LEU A 182 9.85 2.63 8.11
CA LEU A 182 8.48 2.14 8.22
C LEU A 182 8.05 1.41 6.94
N ASN A 183 8.41 1.93 5.77
CA ASN A 183 8.14 1.26 4.49
C ASN A 183 8.88 -0.07 4.37
N ALA A 184 10.15 -0.15 4.82
CA ALA A 184 10.90 -1.39 4.83
C ALA A 184 10.27 -2.42 5.76
N LEU A 185 9.90 -2.01 6.98
CA LEU A 185 9.26 -2.88 7.96
C LEU A 185 7.90 -3.38 7.47
N GLY A 186 7.03 -2.48 7.00
CA GLY A 186 5.70 -2.86 6.49
C GLY A 186 5.78 -3.80 5.29
N ALA A 187 6.70 -3.54 4.35
CA ALA A 187 6.92 -4.43 3.20
C ALA A 187 7.44 -5.81 3.63
N PHE A 188 8.36 -5.86 4.61
CA PHE A 188 8.89 -7.10 5.13
C PHE A 188 7.82 -7.92 5.87
N VAL A 189 7.02 -7.26 6.71
CA VAL A 189 5.89 -7.93 7.37
C VAL A 189 4.92 -8.48 6.33
N ARG A 190 4.56 -7.71 5.30
CA ARG A 190 3.70 -8.22 4.21
C ARG A 190 4.32 -9.39 3.44
N PHE A 191 5.63 -9.39 3.23
CA PHE A 191 6.32 -10.52 2.63
C PHE A 191 6.17 -11.78 3.50
N LEU A 192 6.40 -11.66 4.82
CA LEU A 192 6.25 -12.77 5.75
C LEU A 192 4.80 -13.26 5.86
N THR A 193 3.84 -12.35 6.02
CA THR A 193 2.43 -12.74 6.15
C THR A 193 1.90 -13.34 4.86
N THR A 194 2.33 -12.85 3.69
CA THR A 194 2.01 -13.49 2.40
C THR A 194 2.61 -14.90 2.32
N ALA A 195 3.85 -15.10 2.76
CA ALA A 195 4.49 -16.41 2.76
C ALA A 195 3.76 -17.43 3.65
N LEU A 196 3.17 -16.95 4.75
CA LEU A 196 2.46 -17.78 5.72
C LEU A 196 0.97 -17.97 5.40
N GLU A 197 0.29 -16.95 4.85
CA GLU A 197 -1.16 -16.96 4.64
C GLU A 197 -1.59 -17.46 3.26
N THR A 198 -0.84 -17.14 2.19
CA THR A 198 -1.28 -17.46 0.81
C THR A 198 -0.22 -18.16 -0.03
N ALA A 199 1.07 -17.93 0.25
CA ALA A 199 2.21 -18.36 -0.56
C ALA A 199 2.10 -17.98 -2.05
N ASP A 200 1.36 -16.91 -2.37
CA ASP A 200 1.17 -16.43 -3.73
C ASP A 200 2.48 -15.88 -4.32
N PRO A 201 2.98 -16.41 -5.46
CA PRO A 201 4.26 -16.02 -6.01
C PRO A 201 4.30 -14.57 -6.54
N VAL A 202 3.17 -14.05 -7.03
CA VAL A 202 3.05 -12.67 -7.54
C VAL A 202 3.16 -11.69 -6.38
N LEU A 203 2.41 -11.92 -5.29
CA LEU A 203 2.44 -11.08 -4.10
C LEU A 203 3.79 -11.19 -3.38
N LEU A 204 4.35 -12.40 -3.26
CA LEU A 204 5.66 -12.63 -2.67
C LEU A 204 6.76 -11.87 -3.42
N PHE A 205 6.75 -11.93 -4.76
CA PHE A 205 7.68 -11.16 -5.57
C PHE A 205 7.51 -9.66 -5.32
N GLY A 206 6.27 -9.17 -5.33
CA GLY A 206 5.96 -7.77 -5.09
C GLY A 206 6.47 -7.24 -3.75
N PHE A 207 6.14 -7.93 -2.65
CA PHE A 207 6.58 -7.53 -1.31
C PHE A 207 8.07 -7.78 -1.08
N GLY A 208 8.64 -8.83 -1.66
CA GLY A 208 10.07 -9.11 -1.63
C GLY A 208 10.89 -8.02 -2.33
N ALA A 209 10.49 -7.65 -3.56
CA ALA A 209 11.09 -6.55 -4.30
C ALA A 209 10.95 -5.22 -3.55
N SER A 210 9.76 -4.92 -3.02
CA SER A 210 9.51 -3.72 -2.20
C SER A 210 10.44 -3.70 -0.98
N THR A 211 10.59 -4.82 -0.27
CA THR A 211 11.48 -4.93 0.89
C THR A 211 12.92 -4.64 0.49
N ALA A 212 13.43 -5.29 -0.55
CA ALA A 212 14.79 -5.09 -1.04
C ALA A 212 15.08 -3.64 -1.44
N LEU A 213 14.14 -2.99 -2.14
CA LEU A 213 14.27 -1.59 -2.55
C LEU A 213 14.27 -0.62 -1.37
N ASN A 214 13.40 -0.83 -0.37
CA ASN A 214 13.40 0.02 0.82
C ASN A 214 14.66 -0.20 1.68
N VAL A 215 15.17 -1.43 1.78
CA VAL A 215 16.46 -1.71 2.43
C VAL A 215 17.61 -1.03 1.70
N ALA A 216 17.62 -1.04 0.36
CA ALA A 216 18.63 -0.32 -0.42
C ALA A 216 18.61 1.19 -0.12
N LEU A 217 17.43 1.80 0.02
CA LEU A 217 17.30 3.20 0.44
C LEU A 217 17.81 3.44 1.88
N LEU A 218 17.57 2.51 2.81
CA LEU A 218 18.14 2.59 4.17
C LEU A 218 19.67 2.54 4.17
N VAL A 219 20.25 1.68 3.33
CA VAL A 219 21.70 1.61 3.14
C VAL A 219 22.22 2.95 2.61
N GLN A 220 21.56 3.55 1.62
CA GLN A 220 21.95 4.87 1.10
C GLN A 220 21.84 5.99 2.13
N LEU A 221 20.77 6.00 2.95
CA LEU A 221 20.60 6.96 4.04
C LEU A 221 21.76 6.89 5.04
N ARG A 222 22.25 5.68 5.33
CA ARG A 222 23.40 5.49 6.23
C ARG A 222 24.71 5.86 5.54
N ALA A 223 24.93 5.39 4.32
CA ALA A 223 26.17 5.58 3.58
C ALA A 223 26.42 7.05 3.22
N TYR A 224 25.39 7.81 2.85
CA TYR A 224 25.50 9.20 2.43
C TYR A 224 25.20 10.22 3.54
N ARG A 225 25.02 9.77 4.80
CA ARG A 225 24.60 10.63 5.92
C ARG A 225 25.43 11.91 6.07
N ALA A 226 26.75 11.80 5.99
CA ALA A 226 27.65 12.94 6.17
C ALA A 226 27.48 13.99 5.05
N LYS A 227 27.48 13.54 3.78
CA LYS A 227 27.28 14.42 2.62
C LYS A 227 25.86 15.02 2.60
N THR A 228 24.85 14.25 2.98
CA THR A 228 23.48 14.76 3.10
C THR A 228 23.39 15.88 4.14
N ALA A 229 24.05 15.74 5.30
CA ALA A 229 24.05 16.77 6.32
C ALA A 229 24.68 18.08 5.84
N GLU A 230 25.78 17.99 5.08
CA GLU A 230 26.44 19.17 4.48
C GLU A 230 25.51 19.87 3.47
N VAL A 231 24.89 19.12 2.57
CA VAL A 231 24.03 19.68 1.51
C VAL A 231 22.73 20.27 2.07
N VAL A 232 22.11 19.61 3.04
CA VAL A 232 20.86 20.08 3.67
C VAL A 232 21.13 21.26 4.63
N GLY A 233 22.30 21.28 5.27
CA GLY A 233 22.72 22.34 6.19
C GLY A 233 23.14 23.64 5.50
N LYS A 234 23.58 23.61 4.24
CA LYS A 234 23.94 24.79 3.42
C LYS A 234 22.73 25.60 2.92
N LYS A 235 21.64 25.67 3.69
CA LYS A 235 20.59 26.66 3.41
C LYS A 235 21.07 28.00 3.98
N ASP A 236 21.80 28.74 3.14
CA ASP A 236 21.97 30.19 3.26
C ASP A 236 20.63 30.89 3.01
#